data_AF-A0A8J2J1N8-F1
#
_entry.id   AF-A0A8J2J1N8-F1
#
_cell.length_a   1.000
_cell.length_b   1.000
_cell.length_c   1.000
_cell.angle_alpha   90.00
_cell.angle_beta   90.00
_cell.angle_gamma   90.00
#
_symmetry.space_group_name_H-M   'P 1'
#
loop_
_entity.id
_entity.type
_entity.pdbx_description
1 polymer ?
#
loop_
_entity_poly.entity_id
_entity_poly.type
_entity_poly.pdbx_seq_one_letter_code
_entity_poly.pdbx_strand_id
1 'polypeptide(L)'
;MIGLSLSHIRLRSPPNRSSLWRHPDFQQYNPRPNYDDAGLYCGRVLQKENDTRCGICGDPITDKVPRPNENGGIYGKGIIAGRYTAGDAILLSVEFAATHFGYFEVHLCDQFPETDSCFRKLKFEDGSEKYRLAPPKRPLAGDSWGYCGNGREDMGCGLQETFRSCADISIQ
;
A
#
# COMPACT_ATOMS: atom_id res chain seq x y z
N MET A 1 -8.85 -0.69 -2.99
CA MET A 1 -7.65 -0.04 -3.56
C MET A 1 -6.42 -0.53 -2.81
N ILE A 2 -5.34 -0.91 -3.49
CA ILE A 2 -4.03 -1.18 -2.84
C ILE A 2 -3.01 -0.11 -3.23
N GLY A 3 -2.31 0.44 -2.23
CA GLY A 3 -1.07 1.19 -2.44
C GLY A 3 0.15 0.31 -2.20
N LEU A 4 0.97 0.07 -3.23
CA LEU A 4 2.27 -0.61 -3.10
C LEU A 4 3.38 0.42 -2.95
N SER A 5 4.31 0.26 -2.01
CA SER A 5 5.41 1.22 -1.79
C SER A 5 6.66 0.52 -1.27
N LEU A 6 7.83 1.14 -1.43
CA LEU A 6 9.08 0.74 -0.75
C LEU A 6 9.36 1.63 0.49
N SER A 7 8.40 2.48 0.85
CA SER A 7 8.46 3.47 1.92
C SER A 7 7.37 3.30 2.96
N HIS A 8 7.65 3.75 4.19
CA HIS A 8 6.63 3.90 5.24
C HIS A 8 5.62 4.98 4.85
N ILE A 9 4.56 4.55 4.19
CA ILE A 9 3.51 5.43 3.68
C ILE A 9 2.15 5.02 4.22
N ARG A 10 1.26 6.00 4.28
CA ARG A 10 -0.16 5.77 4.49
C ARG A 10 -0.96 6.57 3.47
N LEU A 11 -2.05 5.97 2.98
CA LEU A 11 -3.04 6.71 2.20
C LEU A 11 -3.84 7.58 3.18
N ARG A 12 -3.89 8.89 2.91
CA ARG A 12 -4.70 9.87 3.64
C ARG A 12 -6.03 10.13 2.94
N SER A 13 -6.06 10.06 1.61
CA SER A 13 -7.30 10.17 0.84
C SER A 13 -7.23 9.30 -0.42
N PRO A 14 -8.10 8.28 -0.55
CA PRO A 14 -8.97 7.76 0.52
C PRO A 14 -8.12 7.13 1.65
N PRO A 15 -8.48 7.30 2.93
CA PRO A 15 -7.70 6.70 4.01
C PRO A 15 -7.68 5.18 3.93
N ASN A 16 -6.51 4.58 4.18
CA ASN A 16 -6.42 3.12 4.29
C ASN A 16 -7.12 2.62 5.57
N ARG A 17 -7.45 1.32 5.61
CA ARG A 17 -8.16 0.64 6.71
C ARG A 17 -7.50 0.88 8.07
N SER A 18 -6.18 0.77 8.15
CA SER A 18 -5.39 1.00 9.37
C SER A 18 -5.30 2.47 9.79
N SER A 19 -5.56 3.42 8.88
CA SER A 19 -5.47 4.86 9.14
C SER A 19 -6.82 5.53 9.40
N LEU A 20 -7.95 4.84 9.24
CA LEU A 20 -9.30 5.42 9.44
C LEU A 20 -9.44 6.18 10.78
N TRP A 21 -8.84 5.66 11.85
CA TRP A 21 -8.88 6.28 13.18
C TRP A 21 -8.22 7.66 13.28
N ARG A 22 -7.38 8.04 12.31
CA ARG A 22 -6.75 9.36 12.25
C ARG A 22 -7.65 10.43 11.61
N HIS A 23 -8.81 10.04 11.09
CA HIS A 23 -9.68 10.92 10.33
C HIS A 23 -10.97 11.19 11.13
N PRO A 24 -11.30 12.47 11.40
CA PRO A 24 -12.52 12.84 12.13
C PRO A 24 -13.80 12.30 11.52
N ASP A 25 -13.88 12.25 10.18
CA ASP A 25 -15.06 11.83 9.42
C ASP A 25 -15.43 10.35 9.66
N PHE A 26 -14.52 9.54 10.21
CA PHE A 26 -14.74 8.13 10.46
C PHE A 26 -14.90 7.78 11.95
N GLN A 27 -14.82 8.76 12.87
CA GLN A 27 -14.92 8.50 14.31
C GLN A 27 -16.26 7.88 14.72
N GLN A 28 -17.33 8.19 13.99
CA GLN A 28 -18.66 7.58 14.16
C GLN A 28 -18.66 6.04 14.03
N TYR A 29 -17.68 5.47 13.33
CA TYR A 29 -17.51 4.02 13.21
C TYR A 29 -16.63 3.41 14.30
N ASN A 30 -16.13 4.24 15.24
CA ASN A 30 -15.19 3.85 16.29
C ASN A 30 -14.02 2.97 15.78
N PRO A 31 -13.27 3.42 14.76
CA PRO A 31 -12.20 2.63 14.15
C PRO A 31 -11.11 2.31 15.18
N ARG A 32 -10.68 1.04 15.22
CA ARG A 32 -9.60 0.62 16.12
C ARG A 32 -8.29 1.29 15.71
N PRO A 33 -7.57 1.93 16.65
CA PRO A 33 -6.27 2.51 16.33
C PRO A 33 -5.23 1.47 15.91
N ASN A 34 -4.53 1.76 14.83
CA ASN A 34 -3.22 1.19 14.50
C ASN A 34 -2.21 2.33 14.50
N TYR A 35 -1.32 2.40 15.49
CA TYR A 35 -0.33 3.47 15.58
C TYR A 35 0.83 3.31 14.58
N ASP A 36 1.03 2.09 14.05
CA ASP A 36 1.99 1.74 12.99
C ASP A 36 1.30 1.60 11.62
N ASP A 37 0.29 2.42 11.35
CA ASP A 37 -0.54 2.38 10.14
C ASP A 37 0.16 2.83 8.84
N ALA A 38 1.42 3.29 8.94
CA ALA A 38 2.33 3.46 7.81
C ALA A 38 3.35 2.31 7.66
N GLY A 39 3.36 1.38 8.61
CA GLY A 39 4.30 0.25 8.70
C GLY A 39 3.70 -1.07 8.19
N LEU A 40 2.87 -1.03 7.15
CA LEU A 40 2.28 -2.23 6.55
C LEU A 40 3.26 -2.92 5.58
N TYR A 41 4.44 -3.26 6.09
CA TYR A 41 5.63 -3.75 5.36
C TYR A 41 5.72 -5.29 5.29
N CYS A 42 4.59 -5.99 5.23
CA CYS A 42 4.54 -7.46 5.06
C CYS A 42 5.31 -8.25 6.14
N GLY A 43 5.45 -7.71 7.35
CA GLY A 43 6.24 -8.35 8.42
C GLY A 43 7.76 -8.27 8.24
N ARG A 44 8.27 -7.30 7.48
CA ARG A 44 9.71 -7.03 7.21
C ARG A 44 10.36 -8.11 6.35
N VAL A 45 9.56 -8.85 5.60
CA VAL A 45 10.07 -9.82 4.64
C VAL A 45 10.59 -9.04 3.44
N LEU A 46 11.89 -9.19 3.15
CA LEU A 46 12.49 -8.68 1.92
C LEU A 46 12.08 -9.57 0.73
N GLN A 47 11.58 -8.94 -0.33
CA GLN A 47 10.89 -9.62 -1.42
C GLN A 47 11.36 -9.12 -2.77
N LYS A 48 11.22 -9.96 -3.80
CA LYS A 48 11.30 -9.48 -5.18
C LYS A 48 10.04 -8.68 -5.51
N GLU A 49 10.11 -7.85 -6.53
CA GLU A 49 9.00 -7.00 -6.97
C GLU A 49 7.69 -7.77 -7.22
N ASN A 50 7.75 -8.99 -7.77
CA ASN A 50 6.58 -9.83 -8.08
C ASN A 50 6.44 -11.03 -7.12
N ASP A 51 6.74 -10.82 -5.84
CA ASP A 51 6.65 -11.86 -4.81
C ASP A 51 5.25 -11.90 -4.16
N THR A 52 4.80 -13.09 -3.78
CA THR A 52 3.49 -13.37 -3.15
C THR A 52 3.60 -13.59 -1.64
N ARG A 53 4.76 -13.34 -1.03
CA ARG A 53 5.00 -13.51 0.42
C ARG A 53 4.52 -12.33 1.27
N CYS A 54 3.61 -11.52 0.76
CA CYS A 54 2.95 -10.45 1.49
C CYS A 54 1.46 -10.72 1.60
N GLY A 55 0.84 -10.42 2.75
CA GLY A 55 -0.62 -10.34 2.84
C GLY A 55 -1.16 -9.27 1.89
N ILE A 56 -2.37 -9.48 1.38
CA ILE A 56 -2.95 -8.64 0.31
C ILE A 56 -2.95 -7.16 0.71
N CYS A 57 -3.19 -6.88 1.99
CA CYS A 57 -3.26 -5.54 2.56
C CYS A 57 -2.07 -5.17 3.46
N GLY A 58 -0.90 -5.83 3.28
CA GLY A 58 0.37 -5.44 3.88
C GLY A 58 0.69 -6.10 5.21
N ASP A 59 -0.20 -6.98 5.68
CA ASP A 59 0.01 -7.83 6.84
C ASP A 59 1.06 -8.93 6.56
N PRO A 60 1.73 -9.47 7.59
CA PRO A 60 2.57 -10.65 7.46
C PRO A 60 1.83 -11.84 6.82
N ILE A 61 2.47 -12.55 5.89
CA ILE A 61 1.84 -13.71 5.22
C ILE A 61 1.49 -14.83 6.20
N THR A 62 2.20 -14.90 7.34
CA THR A 62 2.00 -15.89 8.42
C THR A 62 0.77 -15.63 9.28
N ASP A 63 0.18 -14.44 9.21
CA ASP A 63 -1.02 -14.12 9.98
C ASP A 63 -2.23 -14.93 9.49
N LYS A 64 -3.12 -15.26 10.42
CA LYS A 64 -4.35 -16.01 10.12
C LYS A 64 -5.25 -15.17 9.20
N VAL A 65 -5.75 -15.78 8.12
CA VAL A 65 -6.74 -15.18 7.21
C VAL A 65 -8.15 -15.21 7.85
N PRO A 66 -8.96 -14.13 7.74
CA PRO A 66 -8.59 -12.83 7.19
C PRO A 66 -7.60 -12.10 8.09
N ARG A 67 -6.51 -11.61 7.49
CA ARG A 67 -5.46 -10.88 8.21
C ARG A 67 -6.00 -9.54 8.72
N PRO A 68 -5.32 -8.87 9.68
CA PRO A 68 -5.85 -7.66 10.30
C PRO A 68 -6.37 -6.59 9.33
N ASN A 69 -5.69 -6.35 8.21
CA ASN A 69 -6.04 -5.36 7.21
C ASN A 69 -6.85 -5.90 6.02
N GLU A 70 -7.13 -7.20 5.93
CA GLU A 70 -7.97 -7.81 4.88
C GLU A 70 -9.47 -7.69 5.20
N ASN A 71 -10.35 -7.90 4.23
CA ASN A 71 -11.80 -7.91 4.48
C ASN A 71 -12.18 -8.96 5.52
N GLY A 72 -12.94 -8.54 6.53
CA GLY A 72 -13.30 -9.38 7.69
C GLY A 72 -12.28 -9.33 8.83
N GLY A 73 -11.11 -8.72 8.61
CA GLY A 73 -10.10 -8.44 9.62
C GLY A 73 -10.56 -7.43 10.68
N ILE A 74 -9.66 -7.10 11.60
CA ILE A 74 -9.94 -6.10 12.65
C ILE A 74 -10.00 -4.67 12.08
N TYR A 75 -9.29 -4.38 10.99
CA TYR A 75 -9.30 -3.09 10.29
C TYR A 75 -10.16 -3.12 9.01
N GLY A 76 -10.33 -4.28 8.37
CA GLY A 76 -11.21 -4.45 7.19
C GLY A 76 -12.69 -4.59 7.56
N LYS A 77 -13.31 -3.48 7.99
CA LYS A 77 -14.72 -3.41 8.41
C LYS A 77 -15.70 -2.99 7.31
N GLY A 78 -15.23 -2.80 6.07
CA GLY A 78 -16.08 -2.37 4.96
C GLY A 78 -16.55 -0.91 5.06
N ILE A 79 -15.81 -0.07 5.79
CA ILE A 79 -16.11 1.36 5.92
C ILE A 79 -15.66 2.07 4.66
N ILE A 80 -16.60 2.63 3.90
CA ILE A 80 -16.31 3.34 2.64
C ILE A 80 -15.55 4.63 2.91
N ALA A 81 -14.25 4.61 2.63
CA ALA A 81 -13.28 5.69 2.83
C ALA A 81 -13.31 6.76 1.74
N GLY A 82 -13.89 6.46 0.58
CA GLY A 82 -14.04 7.39 -0.54
C GLY A 82 -15.14 6.97 -1.50
N ARG A 83 -15.80 7.95 -2.10
CA ARG A 83 -16.85 7.74 -3.11
C ARG A 83 -16.44 8.46 -4.39
N TYR A 84 -16.49 7.76 -5.51
CA TYR A 84 -16.02 8.23 -6.81
C TYR A 84 -17.01 7.84 -7.91
N THR A 85 -16.91 8.49 -9.06
CA THR A 85 -17.65 8.12 -10.27
C THR A 85 -16.74 7.40 -11.25
N ALA A 86 -17.28 6.39 -11.93
CA ALA A 86 -16.54 5.61 -12.90
C ALA A 86 -16.02 6.50 -14.04
N GLY A 87 -14.70 6.46 -14.29
CA GLY A 87 -14.04 7.25 -15.32
C GLY A 87 -13.42 8.55 -14.80
N ASP A 88 -13.68 8.95 -13.55
CA ASP A 88 -13.05 10.14 -12.97
C ASP A 88 -11.56 9.92 -12.70
N ALA A 89 -10.77 10.95 -12.96
CA ALA A 89 -9.46 11.10 -12.36
C ALA A 89 -9.61 11.45 -10.88
N ILE A 90 -8.90 10.73 -10.01
CA ILE A 90 -8.97 10.93 -8.57
C ILE A 90 -7.65 11.47 -8.04
N LEU A 91 -7.73 12.46 -7.15
CA LEU A 91 -6.56 12.92 -6.41
C LEU A 91 -6.31 11.98 -5.23
N LEU A 92 -5.15 11.35 -5.21
CA LEU A 92 -4.69 10.56 -4.07
C LEU A 92 -3.82 11.41 -3.16
N SER A 93 -4.14 11.40 -1.87
CA SER A 93 -3.27 12.00 -0.86
C SER A 93 -2.50 10.90 -0.13
N VAL A 94 -1.18 10.94 -0.26
CA VAL A 94 -0.24 9.99 0.35
C VAL A 94 0.65 10.74 1.33
N GLU A 95 0.77 10.23 2.56
CA GLU A 95 1.70 10.76 3.55
C GLU A 95 2.90 9.82 3.67
N PHE A 96 4.11 10.40 3.58
CA PHE A 96 5.38 9.71 3.73
C PHE A 96 5.89 9.89 5.16
N ALA A 97 5.77 8.85 5.99
CA ALA A 97 6.26 8.86 7.36
C ALA A 97 7.79 8.66 7.42
N ALA A 98 8.31 7.82 6.52
CA ALA A 98 9.73 7.76 6.19
C ALA A 98 9.84 7.61 4.68
N THR A 99 10.65 8.46 4.05
CA THR A 99 10.89 8.38 2.61
C THR A 99 11.95 7.32 2.35
N HIS A 100 11.76 6.50 1.33
CA HIS A 100 12.75 5.58 0.80
C HIS A 100 12.84 5.80 -0.71
N PHE A 101 13.93 5.34 -1.32
CA PHE A 101 13.99 5.30 -2.76
C PHE A 101 13.00 4.25 -3.30
N GLY A 102 12.33 4.53 -4.42
CA GLY A 102 11.42 3.57 -5.03
C GLY A 102 10.33 4.19 -5.84
N TYR A 103 9.16 3.55 -5.81
CA TYR A 103 7.96 4.00 -6.47
C TYR A 103 6.74 3.56 -5.67
N PHE A 104 5.59 4.13 -6.00
CA PHE A 104 4.32 3.58 -5.58
C PHE A 104 3.40 3.28 -6.76
N GLU A 105 2.56 2.26 -6.59
CA GLU A 105 1.52 1.85 -7.54
C GLU A 105 0.15 1.86 -6.86
N VAL A 106 -0.89 2.02 -7.67
CA VAL A 106 -2.28 2.03 -7.21
C VAL A 106 -3.06 0.98 -7.96
N HIS A 107 -3.68 0.06 -7.22
CA HIS A 107 -4.44 -1.04 -7.82
C HIS A 107 -5.90 -1.01 -7.36
N LEU A 108 -6.80 -1.46 -8.22
CA LEU A 108 -8.24 -1.54 -7.96
C LEU A 108 -8.73 -2.99 -8.02
N CYS A 109 -9.63 -3.36 -7.11
CA CYS A 109 -10.28 -4.67 -7.08
C CYS A 109 -11.78 -4.45 -6.83
N ASP A 110 -12.61 -5.26 -7.46
CA ASP A 110 -14.08 -5.25 -7.39
C ASP A 110 -14.67 -6.52 -6.73
N GLN A 111 -13.81 -7.39 -6.18
CA GLN A 111 -14.20 -8.64 -5.54
C GLN A 111 -14.22 -8.55 -4.00
N PHE A 112 -15.14 -9.29 -3.38
CA PHE A 112 -15.25 -9.44 -1.92
C PHE A 112 -15.44 -10.93 -1.53
N PRO A 113 -14.61 -11.50 -0.65
CA PRO A 113 -13.35 -10.93 -0.17
C PRO A 113 -12.33 -10.80 -1.31
N GLU A 114 -11.37 -9.89 -1.14
CA GLU A 114 -10.33 -9.60 -2.12
C GLU A 114 -9.32 -10.76 -2.24
N THR A 115 -8.76 -10.92 -3.43
CA THR A 115 -7.68 -11.87 -3.72
C THR A 115 -6.56 -11.12 -4.42
N ASP A 116 -5.30 -11.58 -4.36
CA ASP A 116 -4.21 -10.93 -5.13
C ASP A 116 -4.57 -10.79 -6.63
N SER A 117 -5.26 -11.79 -7.19
CA SER A 117 -5.66 -11.80 -8.60
C SER A 117 -6.73 -10.78 -9.00
N CYS A 118 -7.49 -10.22 -8.05
CA CYS A 118 -8.52 -9.24 -8.40
C CYS A 118 -7.98 -7.83 -8.63
N PHE A 119 -6.75 -7.57 -8.16
CA PHE A 119 -6.15 -6.26 -8.25
C PHE A 119 -5.58 -5.98 -9.63
N ARG A 120 -6.15 -4.97 -10.30
CA ARG A 120 -5.63 -4.42 -11.56
C ARG A 120 -4.94 -3.09 -11.33
N LYS A 121 -3.78 -2.89 -11.97
CA LYS A 121 -3.04 -1.62 -11.91
C LYS A 121 -3.85 -0.50 -12.54
N LEU A 122 -3.83 0.66 -11.89
CA LEU A 122 -4.33 1.92 -12.44
C LEU A 122 -3.16 2.73 -13.01
N LYS A 123 -3.49 3.67 -13.90
CA LYS A 123 -2.53 4.61 -14.47
C LYS A 123 -2.68 5.97 -13.80
N PHE A 124 -1.56 6.67 -13.66
CA PHE A 124 -1.52 8.09 -13.34
C PHE A 124 -1.89 8.92 -14.58
N GLU A 125 -2.17 10.22 -14.39
CA GLU A 125 -2.57 11.12 -15.48
C GLU A 125 -1.53 11.23 -16.60
N ASP A 126 -0.24 11.05 -16.27
CA ASP A 126 0.85 11.01 -17.24
C ASP A 126 0.96 9.68 -18.02
N GLY A 127 0.04 8.73 -17.77
CA GLY A 127 -0.01 7.41 -18.38
C GLY A 127 0.90 6.37 -17.73
N SER A 128 1.70 6.74 -16.72
CA SER A 128 2.56 5.81 -15.99
C SER A 128 1.78 4.90 -15.04
N GLU A 129 2.30 3.71 -14.74
CA GLU A 129 1.74 2.81 -13.72
C GLU A 129 2.46 2.92 -12.37
N LYS A 130 3.61 3.62 -12.36
CA LYS A 130 4.50 3.78 -11.21
C LYS A 130 4.80 5.26 -11.00
N TYR A 131 4.40 5.79 -9.85
CA TYR A 131 4.85 7.10 -9.42
C TYR A 131 6.21 6.96 -8.73
N ARG A 132 7.27 7.48 -9.35
CA ARG A 132 8.62 7.36 -8.81
C ARG A 132 8.81 8.33 -7.64
N LEU A 133 9.26 7.80 -6.53
CA LEU A 133 9.66 8.60 -5.38
C LEU A 133 11.04 9.19 -5.67
N ALA A 134 11.18 10.50 -5.45
CA ALA A 134 12.47 11.15 -5.62
C ALA A 134 13.49 10.51 -4.67
N PRO A 135 14.70 10.17 -5.15
CA PRO A 135 15.73 9.62 -4.29
C PRO A 135 16.04 10.61 -3.17
N PRO A 136 16.19 10.15 -1.92
CA PRO A 136 16.67 11.01 -0.85
C PRO A 136 18.07 11.54 -1.20
N LYS A 137 18.38 12.78 -0.77
CA LYS A 137 19.70 13.39 -1.02
C LYS A 137 20.87 12.61 -0.38
N ARG A 138 20.59 11.62 0.45
CA ARG A 138 21.55 10.69 1.08
C ARG A 138 20.89 9.30 1.16
N PRO A 139 21.65 8.19 1.04
CA PRO A 139 21.12 6.84 1.29
C PRO A 139 20.45 6.79 2.66
N LEU A 140 19.19 6.36 2.71
CA LEU A 140 18.48 6.24 3.97
C LEU A 140 18.65 4.83 4.53
N ALA A 141 18.65 4.71 5.85
CA ALA A 141 18.66 3.41 6.51
C ALA A 141 17.40 2.64 6.09
N GLY A 142 17.58 1.47 5.48
CA GLY A 142 16.50 0.61 4.97
C GLY A 142 16.46 0.45 3.45
N ASP A 143 17.14 1.31 2.68
CA ASP A 143 17.28 1.11 1.24
C ASP A 143 18.21 -0.09 0.98
N SER A 144 17.70 -1.12 0.31
CA SER A 144 18.49 -2.34 0.04
C SER A 144 19.29 -2.20 -1.24
N TRP A 145 20.58 -2.58 -1.16
CA TRP A 145 21.47 -2.72 -2.31
C TRP A 145 21.48 -4.17 -2.77
N GLY A 146 21.39 -4.43 -4.07
CA GLY A 146 21.34 -5.79 -4.57
C GLY A 146 21.65 -5.95 -6.04
N TYR A 147 21.73 -7.20 -6.48
CA TYR A 147 22.08 -7.56 -7.84
C TYR A 147 20.93 -7.28 -8.84
N CYS A 148 21.23 -6.56 -9.91
CA CYS A 148 20.26 -6.12 -10.93
C CYS A 148 20.09 -7.11 -12.09
N GLY A 149 20.77 -8.27 -12.08
CA GLY A 149 20.65 -9.27 -13.17
C GLY A 149 21.56 -9.05 -14.37
N ASN A 150 22.21 -7.89 -14.49
CA ASN A 150 23.04 -7.48 -15.63
C ASN A 150 24.54 -7.33 -15.28
N GLY A 151 25.02 -8.03 -14.25
CA GLY A 151 26.39 -7.89 -13.76
C GLY A 151 26.61 -6.66 -12.87
N ARG A 152 25.59 -5.84 -12.61
CA ARG A 152 25.66 -4.67 -11.71
C ARG A 152 24.89 -4.92 -10.42
N GLU A 153 25.33 -4.23 -9.38
CA GLU A 153 24.57 -4.06 -8.15
C GLU A 153 24.24 -2.59 -7.97
N ASP A 154 23.00 -2.30 -7.58
CA ASP A 154 22.54 -0.93 -7.38
C ASP A 154 21.50 -0.87 -6.25
N MET A 155 21.26 0.34 -5.75
CA MET A 155 20.18 0.62 -4.82
C MET A 155 18.82 0.35 -5.50
N GLY A 156 17.93 -0.34 -4.80
CA GLY A 156 16.62 -0.72 -5.33
C GLY A 156 16.62 -2.01 -6.18
N CYS A 157 17.78 -2.63 -6.38
CA CYS A 157 17.88 -3.96 -7.00
C CYS A 157 17.89 -5.08 -5.94
N GLY A 158 17.56 -6.30 -6.34
CA GLY A 158 17.49 -7.45 -5.43
C GLY A 158 16.22 -7.46 -4.59
N LEU A 159 16.32 -7.98 -3.36
CA LEU A 159 15.19 -8.05 -2.44
C LEU A 159 14.96 -6.68 -1.78
N GLN A 160 13.72 -6.21 -1.79
CA GLN A 160 13.33 -4.91 -1.25
C GLN A 160 12.20 -5.08 -0.22
N GLU A 161 12.11 -4.14 0.72
CA GLU A 161 10.96 -4.06 1.62
C GLU A 161 9.73 -3.60 0.83
N THR A 162 8.63 -4.33 0.92
CA THR A 162 7.39 -4.00 0.22
C THR A 162 6.32 -3.63 1.23
N PHE A 163 5.60 -2.56 0.93
CA PHE A 163 4.48 -2.07 1.70
C PHE A 163 3.21 -2.26 0.89
N ARG A 164 2.13 -2.78 1.49
CA ARG A 164 0.80 -2.76 0.88
C ARG A 164 -0.18 -2.11 1.84
N SER A 165 -1.17 -1.39 1.34
CA SER A 165 -2.26 -0.90 2.19
C SER A 165 -3.57 -0.89 1.44
N CYS A 166 -4.66 -1.26 2.11
CA CYS A 166 -5.99 -1.34 1.50
C CYS A 166 -6.90 -0.19 1.95
N ALA A 167 -7.61 0.43 1.00
CA ALA A 167 -8.71 1.35 1.28
C ALA A 167 -10.00 0.84 0.60
N ASP A 168 -11.11 0.89 1.34
CA ASP A 168 -12.43 0.53 0.87
C ASP A 168 -13.09 1.76 0.24
N ILE A 169 -13.52 1.66 -1.01
CA ILE A 169 -14.12 2.78 -1.76
C ILE A 169 -15.37 2.32 -2.48
N SER A 170 -16.26 3.24 -2.82
CA SER A 170 -17.37 2.97 -3.74
C SER A 170 -17.19 3.73 -5.04
N ILE A 171 -17.43 3.07 -6.15
CA ILE A 171 -17.46 3.68 -7.49
C ILE A 171 -18.89 3.55 -8.01
N GLN A 172 -19.46 4.65 -8.48
CA GLN A 172 -20.80 4.72 -9.08
C GLN A 172 -20.72 4.94 -10.59
#